data_AF-A0A2G2WP26-F1
#
_entry.id   AF-A0A2G2WP26-F1
#
_cell.length_a   1.000
_cell.length_b   1.000
_cell.length_c   1.000
_cell.angle_alpha   90.00
_cell.angle_beta   90.00
_cell.angle_gamma   90.00
#
_symmetry.space_group_name_H-M   'P 1'
#
loop_
_entity.id
_entity.type
_entity.pdbx_description
1 polymer ?
#
loop_
_entity_poly.entity_id
_entity_poly.type
_entity_poly.pdbx_seq_one_letter_code
_entity_poly.pdbx_strand_id
1 'polypeptide(L)'
;MDPDLIKEVFSKVYLYQKPHRNPLALILHMLPAFYLSCSEMLRKWEDVVPVGGSHEIDVWPHLQQLSCDVISRTAFGSSYEEGRKIFELQKEQAQHLT
;
A
#
# COMPACT_ATOMS: atom_id res chain seq x y z
N MET A 1 17.26 -7.92 -2.87
CA MET A 1 17.12 -6.86 -3.89
C MET A 1 18.50 -6.36 -4.23
N ASP A 2 18.87 -6.38 -5.51
CA ASP A 2 20.18 -5.94 -5.99
C ASP A 2 20.26 -4.38 -6.00
N PRO A 3 21.24 -3.76 -5.31
CA PRO A 3 21.43 -2.30 -5.27
C PRO A 3 21.61 -1.64 -6.64
N ASP A 4 22.22 -2.33 -7.59
CA ASP A 4 22.48 -1.78 -8.92
C ASP A 4 21.19 -1.74 -9.75
N LEU A 5 20.31 -2.72 -9.56
CA LEU A 5 18.97 -2.74 -10.15
C LEU A 5 18.09 -1.59 -9.63
N ILE A 6 18.21 -1.28 -8.33
CA ILE A 6 17.53 -0.14 -7.71
C ILE A 6 18.01 1.16 -8.37
N LYS A 7 19.33 1.32 -8.53
CA LYS A 7 19.93 2.51 -9.13
C LYS A 7 19.56 2.68 -10.61
N GLU A 8 19.42 1.58 -11.35
CA GLU A 8 18.95 1.60 -12.73
C GLU A 8 17.51 2.12 -12.83
N VAL A 9 16.60 1.62 -11.98
CA VAL A 9 15.19 2.07 -11.96
C VAL A 9 15.09 3.57 -11.64
N PHE A 10 15.85 4.06 -10.66
CA PHE A 10 15.86 5.48 -10.29
C PHE A 10 16.61 6.37 -11.29
N SER A 11 17.53 5.83 -12.10
CA SER A 11 18.22 6.60 -13.15
C SER A 11 17.40 6.72 -14.44
N LYS A 12 16.47 5.79 -14.70
CA LYS A 12 15.54 5.83 -15.83
C LYS A 12 14.35 6.79 -15.65
N VAL A 13 14.41 7.74 -14.70
CA VAL A 13 13.40 8.79 -14.49
C VAL A 13 13.11 9.63 -15.74
N TYR A 14 13.99 9.61 -16.75
CA TYR A 14 13.78 10.27 -18.05
C TYR A 14 12.99 9.43 -19.08
N LEU A 15 12.88 8.11 -18.90
CA LEU A 15 12.10 7.22 -19.78
C LEU A 15 10.63 7.12 -19.35
N TYR A 16 10.36 7.32 -18.06
CA TYR A 16 9.01 7.39 -17.52
C TYR A 16 8.62 8.87 -17.43
N GLN A 17 7.82 9.37 -18.39
CA GLN A 17 7.25 10.71 -18.26
C GLN A 17 6.53 10.83 -16.91
N LYS A 18 7.07 11.66 -16.00
CA LYS A 18 6.37 12.00 -14.77
C LYS A 18 5.04 12.64 -15.14
N PRO A 19 3.94 12.29 -14.45
CA PRO A 19 2.69 13.03 -14.61
C PRO A 19 2.99 14.52 -14.47
N HIS A 20 2.53 15.37 -15.40
CA HIS A 20 2.63 16.83 -15.26
C HIS A 20 1.80 17.37 -14.07
N ARG A 21 1.23 16.49 -13.25
CA ARG A 21 0.49 16.82 -12.05
C ARG A 21 1.48 17.10 -10.93
N ASN A 22 1.25 18.23 -10.25
CA ASN A 22 1.98 18.60 -9.04
C ASN A 22 2.00 17.41 -8.05
N PRO A 23 3.17 17.01 -7.52
CA PRO A 23 3.27 15.94 -6.52
C PRO A 23 2.32 16.11 -5.32
N LEU A 24 2.06 17.35 -4.90
CA LEU A 24 1.09 17.67 -3.85
C LEU A 24 -0.34 17.31 -4.26
N ALA A 25 -0.73 17.57 -5.52
CA ALA A 25 -2.06 17.20 -6.00
C ALA A 25 -2.24 15.67 -6.01
N LEU A 26 -1.19 14.92 -6.34
CA LEU A 26 -1.21 13.46 -6.26
C LEU A 26 -1.41 12.97 -4.82
N ILE A 27 -0.70 13.57 -3.85
CA ILE A 27 -0.85 13.24 -2.43
C ILE A 27 -2.27 13.58 -1.94
N LEU A 28 -2.80 14.75 -2.31
CA LEU A 28 -4.15 15.15 -1.96
C LEU A 28 -5.21 14.18 -2.51
N HIS A 29 -5.02 13.63 -3.71
CA HIS A 29 -5.91 12.63 -4.28
C HIS A 29 -5.91 11.31 -3.51
N MET A 30 -4.82 10.95 -2.82
CA MET A 30 -4.72 9.75 -2.01
C MET A 30 -5.33 9.92 -0.61
N LEU A 31 -5.55 11.14 -0.13
CA LEU A 31 -6.05 11.39 1.23
C LEU A 31 -7.33 10.62 1.59
N PRO A 32 -8.36 10.54 0.73
CA PRO A 32 -9.55 9.76 1.03
C PRO A 32 -9.24 8.25 1.16
N ALA A 33 -8.34 7.74 0.31
CA ALA A 33 -7.91 6.34 0.37
C ALA A 33 -7.12 6.04 1.64
N PHE A 34 -6.24 6.95 2.08
CA PHE A 34 -5.56 6.87 3.37
C PHE A 34 -6.53 6.84 4.53
N TYR A 35 -7.45 7.81 4.59
CA TYR A 35 -8.42 7.91 5.68
C TYR A 35 -9.24 6.62 5.81
N LEU A 36 -9.78 6.11 4.70
CA LEU A 36 -10.61 4.92 4.70
C LEU A 36 -9.81 3.66 5.09
N SER A 37 -8.63 3.49 4.50
CA SER A 37 -7.80 2.31 4.76
C SER A 37 -7.25 2.28 6.18
N CYS A 38 -6.81 3.43 6.72
CA CYS A 38 -6.40 3.55 8.12
C CYS A 38 -7.57 3.27 9.07
N SER A 39 -8.77 3.79 8.77
CA SER A 39 -9.96 3.57 9.60
C SER A 39 -10.35 2.09 9.65
N GLU A 40 -10.30 1.38 8.51
CA GLU A 40 -10.56 -0.06 8.46
C GLU A 40 -9.51 -0.88 9.20
N MET A 41 -8.22 -0.51 9.10
CA MET A 41 -7.14 -1.15 9.84
C MET A 41 -7.34 -0.98 11.36
N LEU A 42 -7.64 0.24 11.82
CA LEU A 42 -7.88 0.53 13.23
C LEU A 42 -9.11 -0.20 13.78
N ARG A 43 -10.21 -0.30 13.02
CA ARG A 43 -11.38 -1.10 13.42
C ARG A 43 -11.03 -2.56 13.65
N LYS A 44 -10.23 -3.17 12.76
CA LYS A 44 -9.74 -4.54 12.94
C LYS A 44 -8.88 -4.70 14.20
N TRP A 45 -8.12 -3.67 14.56
CA TRP A 45 -7.35 -3.66 15.80
C TRP A 45 -8.26 -3.54 17.03
N GLU A 46 -9.29 -2.70 16.97
CA GLU A 46 -10.29 -2.58 18.04
C GLU A 46 -11.02 -3.90 18.29
N ASP A 47 -11.35 -4.65 17.24
CA ASP A 47 -12.05 -5.95 17.32
C ASP A 47 -11.25 -7.04 18.07
N VAL A 48 -9.91 -6.91 18.14
CA VAL A 48 -9.05 -7.88 18.84
C VAL A 48 -8.69 -7.46 20.28
N VAL A 49 -9.05 -6.24 20.68
CA VAL A 49 -8.78 -5.75 22.04
C VAL A 49 -9.90 -6.24 22.99
N PRO A 50 -9.56 -6.96 24.09
CA PRO A 50 -10.55 -7.35 25.08
C PRO A 50 -11.23 -6.15 25.75
N VAL A 51 -12.50 -6.28 26.14
CA VAL A 51 -13.24 -5.23 26.85
C VAL A 51 -12.50 -4.83 28.14
N GLY A 52 -12.12 -3.55 28.23
CA GLY A 52 -11.37 -3.01 29.38
C GLY A 52 -9.91 -3.44 29.46
N GLY A 53 -9.39 -4.08 28.41
CA GLY A 53 -8.01 -4.56 28.32
C GLY A 53 -7.16 -3.81 27.30
N SER A 54 -6.03 -4.42 26.97
CA SER A 54 -5.14 -4.00 25.89
C SER A 54 -4.64 -5.23 25.14
N HIS A 55 -4.17 -5.04 23.91
CA HIS A 55 -3.61 -6.09 23.07
C HIS A 55 -2.39 -5.55 22.33
N GLU A 56 -1.30 -6.32 22.32
CA GLU A 56 -0.10 -5.98 21.55
C GLU A 56 -0.27 -6.48 20.11
N ILE A 57 0.03 -5.62 19.14
CA ILE A 57 -0.18 -5.91 17.72
C ILE A 57 1.17 -5.76 17.00
N ASP A 58 1.58 -6.81 16.28
CA ASP A 58 2.64 -6.68 15.28
C ASP A 58 2.11 -5.85 14.11
N VAL A 59 2.55 -4.60 14.01
CA VAL A 59 2.06 -3.65 13.01
C VAL A 59 2.59 -3.94 11.60
N TRP A 60 3.67 -4.72 11.45
CA TRP A 60 4.37 -4.85 10.17
C TRP A 60 3.48 -5.40 9.04
N PRO A 61 2.75 -6.53 9.23
CA PRO A 61 1.83 -7.04 8.21
C PRO A 61 0.71 -6.03 7.87
N HIS A 62 0.26 -5.26 8.86
CA HIS A 62 -0.79 -4.26 8.66
C HIS A 62 -0.32 -3.06 7.86
N LEU A 63 0.93 -2.61 8.03
CA LEU A 63 1.52 -1.56 7.20
C LEU A 63 1.68 -1.97 5.74
N GLN A 64 2.05 -3.24 5.49
CA GLN A 64 2.10 -3.80 4.15
C GLN A 64 0.71 -3.82 3.52
N GLN A 65 -0.30 -4.30 4.26
CA GLN A 65 -1.69 -4.32 3.79
C GLN A 65 -2.24 -2.91 3.55
N LEU A 66 -1.98 -1.97 4.46
CA LEU A 66 -2.41 -0.57 4.34
C LEU A 66 -1.88 0.06 3.05
N SER A 67 -0.61 -0.18 2.73
CA SER A 67 0.00 0.33 1.50
C SER A 67 -0.69 -0.25 0.25
N CYS A 68 -0.97 -1.56 0.26
CA CYS A 68 -1.74 -2.23 -0.79
C CYS A 68 -3.14 -1.62 -0.93
N ASP A 69 -3.87 -1.45 0.17
CA ASP A 69 -5.24 -0.90 0.17
C ASP A 69 -5.27 0.54 -0.36
N VAL A 70 -4.36 1.41 0.10
CA VAL A 70 -4.28 2.82 -0.34
C VAL A 70 -3.97 2.91 -1.83
N ILE A 71 -2.97 2.17 -2.31
CA ILE A 71 -2.64 2.16 -3.74
C ILE A 71 -3.80 1.61 -4.54
N SER A 72 -4.43 0.52 -4.07
CA SER A 72 -5.51 -0.12 -4.80
C SER A 72 -6.74 0.80 -4.92
N ARG A 73 -7.14 1.44 -3.83
CA ARG A 73 -8.24 2.42 -3.83
C ARG A 73 -7.94 3.64 -4.69
N THR A 74 -6.70 4.11 -4.68
CA THR A 74 -6.29 5.28 -5.48
C THR A 74 -6.22 4.95 -6.98
N ALA A 75 -5.62 3.81 -7.34
CA ALA A 75 -5.33 3.47 -8.72
C ALA A 75 -6.51 2.81 -9.45
N PHE A 76 -7.32 2.02 -8.75
CA PHE A 76 -8.41 1.23 -9.35
C PHE A 76 -9.81 1.68 -8.92
N GLY A 77 -9.93 2.63 -7.98
CA GLY A 77 -11.21 3.22 -7.60
C GLY A 77 -12.22 2.18 -7.11
N SER A 78 -13.33 2.01 -7.81
CA SER A 78 -14.37 1.02 -7.49
C SER A 78 -13.91 -0.44 -7.64
N SER A 79 -12.87 -0.67 -8.46
CA SER A 79 -12.28 -2.00 -8.68
C SER A 79 -11.04 -2.23 -7.81
N TYR A 80 -10.98 -1.60 -6.63
CA TYR A 80 -9.83 -1.74 -5.74
C TYR A 80 -9.65 -3.17 -5.26
N GLU A 81 -10.71 -3.95 -5.16
CA GLU A 81 -10.67 -5.36 -4.74
C GLU A 81 -9.82 -6.22 -5.69
N GLU A 82 -10.04 -6.07 -7.00
CA GLU A 82 -9.21 -6.68 -8.03
C GLU A 82 -7.78 -6.13 -7.97
N GLY A 83 -7.62 -4.85 -7.65
CA GLY A 83 -6.32 -4.23 -7.40
C GLY A 83 -5.55 -4.92 -6.27
N ARG A 84 -6.22 -5.28 -5.15
CA ARG A 84 -5.61 -6.00 -4.03
C ARG A 84 -5.09 -7.38 -4.46
N LYS A 85 -5.84 -8.07 -5.31
CA LYS A 85 -5.45 -9.39 -5.88
C LYS A 85 -4.08 -9.33 -6.56
N ILE A 86 -3.76 -8.23 -7.23
CA ILE A 86 -2.46 -8.06 -7.90
C ILE A 86 -1.31 -8.05 -6.89
N PHE A 87 -1.48 -7.38 -5.74
CA PHE A 87 -0.47 -7.34 -4.69
C PHE A 87 -0.29 -8.70 -4.00
N GLU A 88 -1.37 -9.47 -3.81
CA GLU A 88 -1.30 -10.85 -3.32
C GLU A 88 -0.42 -11.71 -4.24
N LEU A 89 -0.71 -11.67 -5.55
CA LEU A 89 0.06 -12.41 -6.56
C LEU A 89 1.53 -11.96 -6.63
N GLN A 90 1.81 -10.66 -6.48
CA GLN A 90 3.20 -10.16 -6.42
C GLN A 90 3.95 -10.69 -5.19
N LYS A 91 3.26 -10.80 -4.04
CA LYS A 91 3.84 -11.35 -2.82
C LYS A 91 4.16 -12.85 -2.99
N GLU A 92 3.25 -13.60 -3.59
CA GLU A 92 3.47 -15.02 -3.94
C GLU A 92 4.67 -15.17 -4.89
N GLN A 93 4.74 -14.39 -5.97
CA GLN A 93 5.86 -14.42 -6.91
C GLN A 93 7.20 -14.10 -6.25
N ALA A 94 7.23 -13.11 -5.34
CA ALA A 94 8.45 -12.75 -4.62
C ALA A 94 8.97 -13.88 -3.71
N GLN A 95 8.09 -14.75 -3.21
CA GLN A 95 8.45 -15.92 -2.39
C GLN A 95 8.99 -17.09 -3.22
N HIS A 96 8.70 -17.15 -4.51
CA HIS A 96 9.24 -18.17 -5.42
C HIS A 96 10.60 -17.82 -6.03
N LEU A 97 11.13 -16.62 -5.75
CA LEU A 97 12.43 -16.12 -6.25
C LEU A 97 13.59 -16.27 -5.24
N THR A 98 13.35 -16.95 -4.11
CA THR A 98 14.36 -17.37 -3.12
C THR A 98 14.76 -18.82 -3.32
#